data_AF-A0A7K4JC63-F1
#
_entry.id   AF-A0A7K4JC63-F1
#
_cell.length_a   1.000
_cell.length_b   1.000
_cell.length_c   1.000
_cell.angle_alpha   90.00
_cell.angle_beta   90.00
_cell.angle_gamma   90.00
#
_symmetry.space_group_name_H-M   'P 1'
#
loop_
_entity.id
_entity.type
_entity.pdbx_description
1 polymer ?
#
loop_
_entity_poly.entity_id
_entity_poly.type
_entity_poly.pdbx_seq_one_letter_code
_entity_poly.pdbx_strand_id
1 'polypeptide(L)'
;QAKHHSLPPVSLQGQLLWREFFYTVASATPNFTRMVGNPICLQISWYEDAEKLHKWKTAQTGFPWIDAIMTQLRQEGWIHHLARHAVACFLTRGDLWISWEEGMKVPFWF
;
A
#
# COMPACT_ATOMS: atom_id res chain seq x y z
N GLN A 1 44.92 13.14 6.95
CA GLN A 1 44.10 12.96 5.73
C GLN A 1 42.87 12.16 6.10
N ALA A 2 41.70 12.80 6.21
CA ALA A 2 40.45 12.09 6.49
C ALA A 2 40.05 11.31 5.23
N LYS A 3 39.73 10.02 5.39
CA LYS A 3 39.26 9.15 4.31
C LYS A 3 38.00 9.77 3.68
N HIS A 4 38.02 9.97 2.37
CA HIS A 4 36.86 10.40 1.61
C HIS A 4 35.85 9.24 1.60
N HIS A 5 34.88 9.27 2.51
CA HIS A 5 33.83 8.25 2.55
C HIS A 5 33.02 8.33 1.25
N SER A 6 32.67 7.19 0.67
CA SER A 6 31.74 7.13 -0.45
C SER A 6 30.39 7.69 0.01
N LEU A 7 29.79 8.56 -0.80
CA LEU A 7 28.43 9.03 -0.54
C LEU A 7 27.48 7.82 -0.58
N PRO A 8 26.58 7.66 0.40
CA PRO A 8 25.58 6.61 0.34
C PRO A 8 24.74 6.78 -0.93
N PRO A 9 24.33 5.68 -1.58
CA PRO A 9 23.53 5.78 -2.79
C PRO A 9 22.21 6.49 -2.49
N VAL A 10 21.76 7.33 -3.43
CA VAL A 10 20.51 8.09 -3.34
C VAL A 10 19.30 7.17 -3.08
N SER A 11 19.37 5.90 -3.48
CA SER A 11 18.34 4.89 -3.24
C SER A 11 18.01 4.67 -1.75
N LEU A 12 18.99 4.80 -0.85
CA LEU A 12 18.75 4.67 0.59
C LEU A 12 18.01 5.89 1.13
N GLN A 13 18.39 7.09 0.66
CA GLN A 13 17.71 8.34 0.99
C GLN A 13 16.31 8.40 0.37
N GLY A 14 16.11 7.74 -0.77
CA GLY A 14 14.86 7.73 -1.51
C GLY A 14 13.66 7.26 -0.67
N GLN A 15 13.83 6.24 0.17
CA GLN A 15 12.76 5.77 1.06
C GLN A 15 12.36 6.84 2.10
N LEU A 16 13.34 7.60 2.62
CA LEU A 16 13.08 8.71 3.53
C LEU A 16 12.38 9.87 2.80
N LEU A 17 12.82 10.20 1.59
CA LEU A 17 12.19 11.24 0.78
C LEU A 17 10.75 10.89 0.42
N TRP A 18 10.45 9.63 0.10
CA TRP A 18 9.09 9.15 -0.11
C TRP A 18 8.22 9.29 1.14
N ARG A 19 8.78 8.99 2.32
CA ARG A 19 8.09 9.21 3.59
C ARG A 19 7.74 10.69 3.77
N GLU A 20 8.71 11.60 3.64
CA GLU A 20 8.49 13.05 3.81
C GLU A 20 7.52 13.62 2.76
N PHE A 21 7.57 13.10 1.54
CA PHE A 21 6.63 13.46 0.48
C PHE A 21 5.18 13.19 0.89
N PHE A 22 4.88 11.97 1.35
CA PHE A 22 3.53 11.63 1.78
C PHE A 22 3.08 12.42 3.02
N TYR A 23 3.96 12.68 3.98
CA TYR A 23 3.65 13.57 5.11
C TYR A 23 3.29 14.98 4.64
N THR A 24 4.09 15.55 3.75
CA THR A 24 3.87 16.91 3.23
C THR A 24 2.53 16.99 2.49
N VAL A 25 2.26 16.06 1.58
CA VAL A 25 1.01 16.02 0.81
C VAL A 25 -0.20 15.81 1.73
N ALA A 26 -0.12 14.85 2.67
CA ALA A 26 -1.22 14.57 3.59
C ALA A 26 -1.52 15.76 4.51
N SER A 27 -0.51 16.50 4.95
CA SER A 27 -0.68 17.69 5.80
C SER A 27 -1.39 18.85 5.10
N ALA A 28 -1.20 18.99 3.79
CA ALA A 28 -1.76 20.07 2.99
C ALA A 28 -3.07 19.70 2.27
N THR A 29 -3.45 18.42 2.27
CA THR A 29 -4.59 17.92 1.48
C THR A 29 -5.73 17.48 2.40
N PRO A 30 -6.89 18.15 2.37
CA PRO A 30 -8.06 17.69 3.13
C PRO A 30 -8.53 16.33 2.61
N ASN A 31 -9.03 15.48 3.51
CA ASN A 31 -9.53 14.14 3.21
C ASN A 31 -8.54 13.23 2.46
N PHE A 32 -7.23 13.40 2.66
CA PHE A 32 -6.19 12.63 1.95
C PHE A 32 -6.38 11.10 1.99
N THR A 33 -6.94 10.57 3.09
CA THR A 33 -7.16 9.12 3.29
C THR A 33 -8.50 8.60 2.78
N ARG A 34 -9.28 9.42 2.06
CA ARG A 34 -10.56 9.05 1.45
C ARG A 34 -10.56 9.36 -0.04
N MET A 35 -11.40 8.69 -0.82
CA MET A 35 -11.59 9.02 -2.23
C MET A 35 -12.52 10.24 -2.38
N VAL A 36 -13.69 10.19 -1.74
CA VAL A 36 -14.69 11.25 -1.84
C VAL A 36 -14.22 12.48 -1.07
N GLY A 37 -14.22 13.63 -1.74
CA GLY A 37 -13.82 14.91 -1.15
C GLY A 37 -12.30 15.12 -1.06
N ASN A 38 -11.50 14.25 -1.68
CA ASN A 38 -10.06 14.42 -1.84
C ASN A 38 -9.76 15.04 -3.22
N PRO A 39 -9.18 16.27 -3.27
CA PRO A 39 -9.02 17.01 -4.52
C PRO A 39 -8.01 16.37 -5.50
N ILE A 40 -7.12 15.51 -5.00
CA ILE A 40 -6.09 14.84 -5.81
C ILE A 40 -6.43 13.36 -6.10
N CYS A 41 -7.53 12.84 -5.57
CA CYS A 41 -7.95 11.46 -5.79
C CYS A 41 -8.96 11.36 -6.94
N LEU A 42 -8.70 10.45 -7.88
CA LEU A 42 -9.65 10.13 -8.94
C LEU A 42 -10.90 9.46 -8.36
N GLN A 43 -12.07 9.90 -8.81
CA GLN A 43 -13.34 9.31 -8.43
C GLN A 43 -13.59 8.08 -9.31
N ILE A 44 -13.50 6.90 -8.69
CA ILE A 44 -13.65 5.61 -9.36
C ILE A 44 -14.82 4.87 -8.71
N SER A 45 -15.71 4.35 -9.55
CA SER A 45 -16.82 3.49 -9.11
C SER A 45 -16.30 2.08 -8.81
N TRP A 46 -15.72 1.90 -7.63
CA TRP A 46 -15.27 0.60 -7.12
C TRP A 46 -16.45 -0.32 -6.79
N TYR A 47 -16.19 -1.63 -6.77
CA TYR A 47 -17.20 -2.60 -6.35
C TYR A 47 -17.27 -2.74 -4.83
N GLU A 48 -18.50 -2.91 -4.33
CA GLU A 48 -18.77 -3.31 -2.96
C GLU A 48 -18.94 -4.83 -2.91
N ASP A 49 -17.83 -5.55 -2.77
CA ASP A 49 -17.82 -7.02 -2.68
C ASP A 49 -17.13 -7.45 -1.38
N ALA A 50 -17.94 -7.56 -0.32
CA ALA A 50 -17.46 -7.91 1.02
C ALA A 50 -16.87 -9.33 1.08
N GLU A 51 -17.32 -10.25 0.24
CA GLU A 51 -16.82 -11.63 0.21
C GLU A 51 -15.41 -11.70 -0.38
N LYS A 52 -15.19 -11.06 -1.54
CA LYS A 52 -13.86 -10.96 -2.14
C LYS A 52 -12.89 -10.20 -1.24
N LEU A 53 -13.35 -9.12 -0.61
CA LEU A 53 -12.57 -8.39 0.36
C LEU A 53 -12.18 -9.28 1.55
N HIS A 54 -13.11 -10.08 2.06
CA HIS A 54 -12.85 -10.99 3.16
C HIS A 54 -11.80 -12.04 2.78
N LYS A 55 -11.96 -12.71 1.63
CA LYS A 55 -11.01 -13.70 1.11
C LYS A 55 -9.61 -13.12 0.97
N TRP A 56 -9.50 -11.90 0.44
CA TRP A 56 -8.23 -11.21 0.33
C TRP A 56 -7.63 -10.86 1.68
N LYS A 57 -8.44 -10.31 2.61
CA LYS A 57 -7.98 -10.03 3.98
C LYS A 57 -7.48 -11.30 4.67
N THR A 58 -8.17 -12.44 4.51
CA THR A 58 -7.87 -13.71 5.19
C THR A 58 -6.89 -14.64 4.48
N ALA A 59 -6.25 -14.18 3.39
CA ALA A 59 -5.33 -15.00 2.60
C ALA A 59 -5.98 -16.28 2.04
N GLN A 60 -7.20 -16.16 1.53
CA GLN A 60 -8.00 -17.22 0.92
C GLN A 60 -8.45 -16.85 -0.50
N THR A 61 -7.60 -16.15 -1.24
CA THR A 61 -7.88 -15.74 -2.63
C THR A 61 -7.78 -16.90 -3.60
N GLY A 62 -7.05 -17.97 -3.24
CA GLY A 62 -6.76 -19.10 -4.12
C GLY A 62 -5.53 -18.85 -5.00
N PHE A 63 -4.87 -17.70 -4.87
CA PHE A 63 -3.61 -17.39 -5.55
C PHE A 63 -2.45 -17.51 -4.55
N PRO A 64 -1.63 -18.58 -4.60
CA PRO A 64 -0.63 -18.86 -3.59
C PRO A 64 0.34 -17.70 -3.32
N TRP A 65 0.69 -16.92 -4.35
CA TRP A 65 1.53 -15.74 -4.21
C TRP A 65 0.89 -14.65 -3.34
N ILE A 66 -0.38 -14.33 -3.59
CA ILE A 66 -1.12 -13.31 -2.85
C ILE A 66 -1.41 -13.79 -1.42
N ASP A 67 -1.82 -15.05 -1.28
CA ASP A 67 -2.15 -15.65 0.01
C ASP A 67 -0.91 -15.76 0.92
N ALA A 68 0.26 -16.10 0.37
CA ALA A 68 1.51 -16.11 1.12
C ALA A 68 1.88 -14.71 1.65
N ILE A 69 1.76 -13.68 0.82
CA ILE A 69 2.07 -12.29 1.23
C ILE A 69 1.10 -11.82 2.31
N MET A 70 -0.20 -12.06 2.14
CA MET A 70 -1.22 -11.66 3.13
C MET A 70 -1.07 -12.44 4.45
N THR A 71 -0.62 -13.70 4.38
CA THR A 71 -0.29 -14.51 5.55
C THR A 71 0.93 -13.94 6.28
N GLN A 72 2.02 -13.63 5.56
CA GLN A 72 3.21 -13.02 6.14
C GLN A 72 2.86 -11.69 6.81
N LEU A 73 2.10 -10.83 6.13
CA LEU A 73 1.68 -9.55 6.68
C LEU A 73 0.91 -9.70 7.99
N ARG A 74 0.02 -10.68 8.08
CA ARG A 74 -0.78 -10.95 9.28
C ARG A 74 0.05 -11.52 10.43
N GLN A 75 1.03 -12.36 10.13
CA GLN A 75 1.84 -13.05 11.15
C GLN A 75 3.01 -12.19 11.66
N GLU A 76 3.66 -11.44 10.76
CA GLU A 76 4.91 -10.74 11.04
C GLU A 76 4.75 -9.21 11.10
N GLY A 77 3.67 -8.66 10.55
CA GLY A 77 3.40 -7.22 10.53
C GLY A 77 4.26 -6.41 9.55
N TRP A 78 5.07 -7.07 8.71
CA TRP A 78 5.85 -6.42 7.67
C TRP A 78 5.94 -7.29 6.42
N ILE A 79 5.87 -6.65 5.25
CA ILE A 79 6.14 -7.27 3.96
C ILE A 79 6.97 -6.33 3.09
N HIS A 80 7.76 -6.93 2.21
CA HIS A 80 8.61 -6.22 1.26
C HIS A 80 7.78 -5.28 0.37
N HIS A 81 8.35 -4.14 -0.04
CA HIS A 81 7.63 -3.12 -0.82
C HIS A 81 7.02 -3.65 -2.13
N LEU A 82 7.70 -4.56 -2.83
CA LEU A 82 7.14 -5.20 -4.03
C LEU A 82 5.96 -6.13 -3.71
N ALA A 83 5.98 -6.78 -2.54
CA ALA A 83 4.86 -7.58 -2.09
C ALA A 83 3.63 -6.69 -1.82
N ARG A 84 3.83 -5.52 -1.18
CA ARG A 84 2.78 -4.49 -1.02
C ARG A 84 2.19 -4.07 -2.36
N HIS A 85 3.02 -3.82 -3.37
CA HIS A 85 2.55 -3.48 -4.72
C HIS A 85 1.71 -4.60 -5.34
N ALA A 86 2.13 -5.87 -5.20
CA ALA A 86 1.41 -7.00 -5.75
C ALA A 86 0.01 -7.13 -5.13
N VAL A 87 -0.08 -7.15 -3.80
CA VAL A 87 -1.37 -7.30 -3.10
C VAL A 87 -2.28 -6.07 -3.25
N ALA A 88 -1.71 -4.86 -3.36
CA ALA A 88 -2.47 -3.63 -3.60
C ALA A 88 -3.04 -3.59 -5.01
N CYS A 89 -2.25 -3.99 -6.00
CA CYS A 89 -2.70 -4.07 -7.39
C CYS A 89 -3.79 -5.11 -7.55
N PHE A 90 -3.61 -6.30 -6.97
CA PHE A 90 -4.60 -7.38 -6.99
C PHE A 90 -5.96 -6.94 -6.42
N LEU A 91 -5.95 -6.24 -5.27
CA LEU A 91 -7.18 -5.73 -4.64
C LEU A 91 -7.90 -4.67 -5.51
N THR A 92 -7.14 -3.75 -6.09
CA THR A 92 -7.69 -2.55 -6.73
C THR A 92 -7.82 -2.76 -8.24
N ARG A 93 -6.94 -2.17 -9.02
CA ARG A 93 -7.03 -2.10 -10.49
C ARG A 93 -6.67 -3.39 -11.24
N GLY A 94 -6.15 -4.40 -10.54
CA GLY A 94 -5.70 -5.65 -11.12
C GLY A 94 -6.84 -6.64 -11.31
N ASP A 95 -7.43 -7.10 -10.21
CA ASP A 95 -8.31 -8.28 -10.23
C ASP A 95 -9.65 -8.03 -9.52
N LEU A 96 -9.64 -7.61 -8.25
CA LEU A 96 -10.87 -7.56 -7.44
C LEU A 96 -11.72 -6.31 -7.67
N TRP A 97 -11.13 -5.22 -8.17
CA TRP A 97 -11.79 -3.92 -8.39
C TRP A 97 -12.46 -3.34 -7.14
N ILE A 98 -11.83 -3.53 -5.99
CA ILE A 98 -12.28 -3.03 -4.69
C ILE A 98 -11.54 -1.73 -4.33
N SER A 99 -12.21 -0.84 -3.61
CA SER A 99 -11.63 0.45 -3.21
C SER A 99 -10.32 0.29 -2.42
N TRP A 100 -9.34 1.11 -2.77
CA TRP A 100 -8.07 1.21 -2.05
C TRP A 100 -8.25 1.62 -0.57
N GLU A 101 -9.35 2.31 -0.24
CA GLU A 101 -9.70 2.67 1.13
C GLU A 101 -9.89 1.43 2.01
N GLU A 102 -10.40 0.33 1.44
CA GLU A 102 -10.58 -0.94 2.18
C GLU A 102 -9.25 -1.66 2.43
N GLY A 103 -8.29 -1.53 1.50
CA GLY A 103 -6.93 -2.01 1.70
C GLY A 103 -6.19 -1.21 2.78
N MET A 104 -6.32 0.12 2.77
CA MET A 104 -5.72 1.01 3.76
C MET A 104 -6.19 0.73 5.19
N LYS A 105 -7.44 0.31 5.38
CA LYS A 105 -8.00 -0.04 6.70
C LYS A 105 -7.43 -1.34 7.28
N VAL A 106 -6.77 -2.19 6.47
CA VAL A 106 -6.19 -3.43 6.98
C VAL A 106 -4.95 -3.10 7.81
N PRO A 107 -4.84 -3.61 9.05
CA PRO A 107 -3.68 -3.36 9.89
C PRO A 107 -2.36 -3.73 9.19
N PHE A 108 -1.31 -2.95 9.44
CA PHE A 108 0.07 -3.15 8.94
C PHE A 108 0.29 -2.87 7.44
N TRP A 109 -0.69 -2.31 6.74
CA TRP A 109 -0.57 -1.97 5.31
C TRP A 109 0.34 -0.78 4.98
N PHE A 110 0.50 0.15 5.91
CA PHE A 110 1.40 1.31 5.79
C PHE A 110 2.59 1.19 6.74
#